data_AF-A0A024UAT5-F1
#
_entry.id   AF-A0A024UAT5-F1
#
_cell.length_a   1.000
_cell.length_b   1.000
_cell.length_c   1.000
_cell.angle_alpha   90.00
_cell.angle_beta   90.00
_cell.angle_gamma   90.00
#
_symmetry.space_group_name_H-M   'P 1'
#
loop_
_entity.id
_entity.type
_entity.pdbx_description
1 polymer ?
#
loop_
_entity_poly.entity_id
_entity_poly.type
_entity_poly.pdbx_seq_one_letter_code
_entity_poly.pdbx_strand_id
1 'polypeptide(L)'
;MAFQRDVLPLQDLILKFMSKRYAPDMLNDMAIARAHRICDPSRSKTHKVKQDLIRAVLQTGRFSDDTLPTAFFHPNLTKIEINGAKISTVFVNRMAAVTVNLHHVNFSGCFRLTDDSILALLQHCPDIKELNLQNCRKLTDETLHVLVAHSPKLNSIDVGGNTNMTIEGITSFIELHPNHSKFLKVHISGHRVTDHTLKVIANKCRKLQSLAVGYCGLTDDALIALLDRRPSISALHLHWNYRITDRLLDHMGRQCPNLQELNLCGVKTVTNDAIYAFLQAKMAAADGEDAVATQREAKRMKKMDVKYTNVSKEVLAHTADTYPDLVVIS
;
A
#
# COMPACT_ATOMS: atom_id res chain seq x y z
N MET A 1 -33.08 -2.19 -42.09
CA MET A 1 -32.81 -1.78 -40.69
C MET A 1 -31.76 -2.73 -40.13
N ALA A 2 -30.54 -2.24 -39.95
CA ALA A 2 -29.46 -3.06 -39.38
C ALA A 2 -29.72 -3.24 -37.88
N PHE A 3 -29.85 -4.49 -37.43
CA PHE A 3 -29.89 -4.82 -36.01
C PHE A 3 -28.57 -4.35 -35.38
N GLN A 4 -28.60 -3.22 -34.66
CA GLN A 4 -27.57 -2.92 -33.66
C GLN A 4 -27.71 -4.01 -32.59
N ARG A 5 -26.89 -5.05 -32.70
CA ARG A 5 -26.68 -5.96 -31.57
C ARG A 5 -26.03 -5.13 -30.48
N ASP A 6 -26.72 -4.98 -29.35
CA ASP A 6 -26.13 -4.42 -28.14
C ASP A 6 -24.89 -5.24 -27.78
N VAL A 7 -23.71 -4.68 -28.08
CA VAL A 7 -22.44 -5.30 -27.72
C VAL A 7 -22.32 -5.14 -26.21
N LEU A 8 -22.33 -6.26 -25.50
CA LEU A 8 -22.14 -6.28 -24.06
C LEU A 8 -20.88 -5.47 -23.67
N PRO A 9 -20.93 -4.68 -22.58
CA PRO A 9 -19.75 -4.07 -22.01
C PRO A 9 -18.61 -5.09 -21.86
N LEU A 10 -17.36 -4.69 -22.09
CA LEU A 10 -16.19 -5.58 -22.03
C LEU A 10 -16.15 -6.41 -20.73
N GLN A 11 -16.58 -5.81 -19.63
CA GLN A 11 -16.72 -6.47 -18.33
C GLN A 11 -17.70 -7.63 -18.38
N ASP A 12 -18.91 -7.41 -18.89
CA ASP A 12 -19.95 -8.43 -18.99
C ASP A 12 -19.58 -9.49 -20.01
N LEU A 13 -18.88 -9.11 -21.08
CA LEU A 13 -18.36 -10.03 -22.06
C LEU A 13 -17.32 -10.97 -21.40
N ILE A 14 -16.28 -10.40 -20.79
CA ILE A 14 -15.21 -11.15 -20.13
C ILE A 14 -15.75 -11.96 -18.94
N LEU A 15 -16.59 -11.39 -18.08
CA LEU A 15 -17.16 -12.09 -16.92
C LEU A 15 -18.12 -13.20 -17.33
N LYS A 16 -18.95 -13.01 -18.36
CA LYS A 16 -19.82 -14.07 -18.91
C LYS A 16 -19.01 -15.18 -19.60
N PHE A 17 -17.85 -14.86 -20.15
CA PHE A 17 -16.93 -15.85 -20.72
C PHE A 17 -16.14 -16.60 -19.63
N MET A 18 -15.68 -15.89 -18.61
CA MET A 18 -14.99 -16.45 -17.44
C MET A 18 -15.90 -17.32 -16.57
N SER A 19 -17.16 -16.91 -16.39
CA SER A 19 -18.15 -17.68 -15.62
C SER A 19 -18.52 -19.01 -16.27
N LYS A 20 -18.25 -19.18 -17.57
CA LYS A 20 -18.42 -20.44 -18.31
C LYS A 20 -17.23 -21.42 -18.19
N ARG A 21 -16.33 -21.21 -17.23
CA ARG A 21 -15.15 -22.05 -16.89
C ARG A 21 -14.09 -22.09 -18.00
N TYR A 22 -13.22 -21.07 -17.99
CA TYR A 22 -11.80 -21.18 -18.34
C TYR A 22 -11.42 -22.19 -19.44
N ALA A 23 -11.87 -21.94 -20.68
CA ALA A 23 -11.23 -22.55 -21.83
C ALA A 23 -9.87 -21.86 -22.06
N PRO A 24 -8.74 -22.59 -22.11
CA PRO A 24 -7.39 -22.04 -22.32
C PRO A 24 -7.27 -21.15 -23.55
N ASP A 25 -8.11 -21.38 -24.56
CA ASP A 25 -8.06 -20.69 -25.83
C ASP A 25 -8.71 -19.29 -25.82
N MET A 26 -9.24 -18.77 -24.70
CA MET A 26 -10.03 -17.53 -24.72
C MET A 26 -9.27 -16.23 -24.36
N LEU A 27 -8.18 -16.31 -23.58
CA LEU A 27 -7.23 -15.21 -23.40
C LEU A 27 -6.17 -15.28 -24.51
N ASN A 28 -6.61 -15.36 -25.76
CA ASN A 28 -5.73 -15.40 -26.93
C ASN A 28 -5.60 -14.01 -27.57
N ASP A 29 -4.59 -13.86 -28.42
CA ASP A 29 -4.29 -12.57 -29.06
C ASP A 29 -5.44 -12.03 -29.90
N MET A 30 -6.22 -12.90 -30.55
CA MET A 30 -7.36 -12.49 -31.39
C MET A 30 -8.51 -11.90 -30.57
N ALA A 31 -8.86 -12.53 -29.45
CA ALA A 31 -9.93 -12.05 -28.56
C ALA A 31 -9.55 -10.70 -27.93
N ILE A 32 -8.29 -10.56 -27.52
CA ILE A 32 -7.78 -9.33 -26.90
C ILE A 32 -7.62 -8.21 -27.91
N ALA A 33 -7.10 -8.50 -29.11
CA ALA A 33 -7.03 -7.52 -30.19
C ALA A 33 -8.42 -7.01 -30.59
N ARG A 34 -9.42 -7.89 -30.62
CA ARG A 34 -10.82 -7.49 -30.85
C ARG A 34 -11.33 -6.60 -29.72
N ALA A 35 -11.02 -6.92 -28.47
CA ALA A 35 -11.38 -6.08 -27.33
C ALA A 35 -10.74 -4.69 -27.40
N HIS A 36 -9.45 -4.57 -27.74
CA HIS A 36 -8.78 -3.27 -27.93
C HIS A 36 -9.30 -2.50 -29.14
N ARG A 37 -9.82 -3.17 -30.18
CA ARG A 37 -10.46 -2.48 -31.31
C ARG A 37 -11.78 -1.85 -30.91
N ILE A 38 -12.56 -2.56 -30.09
CA ILE A 38 -13.87 -2.09 -29.63
C ILE A 38 -13.70 -1.03 -28.52
N CYS A 39 -12.63 -1.11 -27.73
CA CYS A 39 -12.38 -0.25 -26.58
C CYS A 39 -11.05 0.48 -26.68
N ASP A 40 -11.06 1.79 -26.48
CA ASP A 40 -9.84 2.58 -26.34
C ASP A 40 -9.03 2.16 -25.08
N PRO A 41 -7.81 1.60 -25.23
CA PRO A 41 -7.02 1.11 -24.12
C PRO A 41 -6.50 2.19 -23.17
N SER A 42 -6.56 3.46 -23.56
CA SER A 42 -6.18 4.60 -22.71
C SER A 42 -7.28 5.03 -21.75
N ARG A 43 -8.52 4.55 -21.95
CA ARG A 43 -9.65 4.93 -21.10
C ARG A 43 -9.60 4.23 -19.75
N SER A 44 -9.87 4.99 -18.68
CA SER A 44 -9.98 4.49 -17.31
C SER A 44 -10.93 3.28 -17.16
N LYS A 45 -12.06 3.28 -17.89
CA LYS A 45 -13.00 2.14 -17.90
C LYS A 45 -12.32 0.86 -18.39
N THR A 46 -11.51 0.93 -19.44
CA THR A 46 -10.77 -0.22 -19.99
C THR A 46 -9.75 -0.76 -18.98
N HIS A 47 -9.01 0.13 -18.30
CA HIS A 47 -8.09 -0.26 -17.22
C HIS A 47 -8.82 -0.96 -16.07
N LYS A 48 -9.97 -0.42 -15.64
CA LYS A 48 -10.80 -1.02 -14.58
C LYS A 48 -11.22 -2.44 -14.96
N VAL A 49 -11.72 -2.65 -16.18
CA VAL A 49 -12.15 -3.97 -16.65
C VAL A 49 -10.98 -4.96 -16.72
N LYS A 50 -9.82 -4.54 -17.25
CA LYS A 50 -8.60 -5.37 -17.24
C LYS A 50 -8.21 -5.78 -15.82
N GLN A 51 -8.28 -4.85 -14.88
CA GLN A 51 -7.96 -5.11 -13.48
C GLN A 51 -8.99 -6.04 -12.80
N ASP A 52 -10.28 -5.89 -13.11
CA ASP A 52 -11.34 -6.78 -12.60
C ASP A 52 -11.19 -8.21 -13.13
N LEU A 53 -10.77 -8.36 -14.40
CA LEU A 53 -10.38 -9.66 -14.95
C LEU A 53 -9.19 -10.24 -14.19
N ILE A 54 -8.10 -9.48 -14.01
CA ILE A 54 -6.94 -9.93 -13.21
C ILE A 54 -7.41 -10.42 -11.84
N ARG A 55 -8.25 -9.64 -11.13
CA ARG A 55 -8.80 -10.04 -9.82
C ARG A 55 -9.58 -11.34 -9.89
N ALA A 56 -10.46 -11.51 -10.87
CA ALA A 56 -11.23 -12.73 -11.06
C ALA A 56 -10.32 -13.94 -11.33
N VAL A 57 -9.23 -13.76 -12.10
CA VAL A 57 -8.23 -14.82 -12.33
C VAL A 57 -7.47 -15.14 -11.04
N LEU A 58 -7.02 -14.12 -10.31
CA LEU A 58 -6.27 -14.28 -9.06
C LEU A 58 -7.06 -15.10 -8.04
N GLN A 59 -8.38 -14.90 -7.94
CA GLN A 59 -9.27 -15.67 -7.06
C GLN A 59 -9.26 -17.18 -7.36
N THR A 60 -8.88 -17.60 -8.57
CA THR A 60 -8.75 -19.03 -8.92
C THR A 60 -7.44 -19.66 -8.44
N GLY A 61 -6.46 -18.86 -8.04
CA GLY A 61 -5.11 -19.31 -7.65
C GLY A 61 -4.24 -19.81 -8.83
N ARG A 62 -4.68 -19.65 -10.08
CA ARG A 62 -4.00 -20.16 -11.29
C ARG A 62 -3.18 -19.11 -12.05
N PHE A 63 -3.02 -17.90 -11.52
CA PHE A 63 -2.28 -16.84 -12.21
C PHE A 63 -0.76 -17.11 -12.21
N SER A 64 -0.18 -17.21 -13.41
CA SER A 64 1.23 -17.49 -13.71
C SER A 64 1.70 -16.72 -14.96
N ASP A 65 2.94 -16.96 -15.39
CA ASP A 65 3.59 -16.24 -16.50
C ASP A 65 2.83 -16.30 -17.84
N ASP A 66 2.13 -17.40 -18.11
CA ASP A 66 1.42 -17.61 -19.38
C ASP A 66 -0.08 -17.32 -19.27
N THR A 67 -0.54 -16.82 -18.13
CA THR A 67 -1.96 -16.51 -17.91
C THR A 67 -2.45 -15.36 -18.77
N LEU A 68 -1.61 -14.34 -18.96
CA LEU A 68 -1.93 -13.17 -19.79
C LEU A 68 -0.98 -13.12 -20.99
N PRO A 69 -1.49 -13.07 -22.23
CA PRO A 69 -0.65 -12.86 -23.39
C PRO A 69 -0.18 -11.41 -23.45
N THR A 70 0.90 -11.16 -24.20
CA THR A 70 1.51 -9.83 -24.36
C THR A 70 0.49 -8.80 -24.86
N ALA A 71 -0.42 -9.20 -25.75
CA ALA A 71 -1.47 -8.34 -26.28
C ALA A 71 -2.39 -7.77 -25.19
N PHE A 72 -2.46 -8.38 -24.00
CA PHE A 72 -3.24 -7.84 -22.88
C PHE A 72 -2.72 -6.46 -22.43
N PHE A 73 -1.41 -6.25 -22.50
CA PHE A 73 -0.74 -5.05 -22.05
C PHE A 73 -0.84 -3.91 -23.08
N HIS A 74 -0.66 -2.68 -22.62
CA HIS A 74 -0.77 -1.50 -23.47
C HIS A 74 0.20 -0.39 -23.01
N PRO A 75 0.81 0.38 -23.92
CA PRO A 75 1.78 1.44 -23.56
C PRO A 75 1.23 2.52 -22.63
N ASN A 76 -0.06 2.84 -22.73
CA ASN A 76 -0.72 3.84 -21.87
C ASN A 76 -1.15 3.30 -20.50
N LEU A 77 -0.84 2.04 -20.17
CA LEU A 77 -1.16 1.48 -18.85
C LEU A 77 -0.33 2.20 -17.78
N THR A 78 -1.00 2.88 -16.86
CA THR A 78 -0.34 3.61 -15.76
C THR A 78 -0.36 2.86 -14.44
N LYS A 79 -1.22 1.84 -14.32
CA LYS A 79 -1.44 1.09 -13.08
C LYS A 79 -1.64 -0.39 -13.36
N ILE A 80 -0.99 -1.24 -12.57
CA ILE A 80 -1.19 -2.69 -12.58
C ILE A 80 -1.12 -3.26 -11.16
N GLU A 81 -2.08 -4.12 -10.81
CA GLU A 81 -2.12 -4.82 -9.52
C GLU A 81 -2.21 -6.34 -9.77
N ILE A 82 -1.17 -7.09 -9.42
CA ILE A 82 -1.14 -8.56 -9.49
C ILE A 82 -0.65 -9.07 -8.14
N ASN A 83 -1.59 -9.51 -7.29
CA ASN A 83 -1.28 -9.86 -5.91
C ASN A 83 -1.33 -11.38 -5.71
N GLY A 84 -0.32 -11.97 -5.07
CA GLY A 84 -0.30 -13.39 -4.71
C GLY A 84 -0.17 -14.35 -5.90
N ALA A 85 0.29 -13.85 -7.05
CA ALA A 85 0.42 -14.66 -8.26
C ALA A 85 1.75 -15.42 -8.33
N LYS A 86 1.78 -16.48 -9.13
CA LYS A 86 2.98 -17.29 -9.41
C LYS A 86 3.75 -16.73 -10.61
N ILE A 87 3.94 -15.41 -10.65
CA ILE A 87 4.67 -14.71 -11.73
C ILE A 87 6.18 -14.65 -11.45
N SER A 88 6.98 -14.77 -12.49
CA SER A 88 8.45 -14.69 -12.46
C SER A 88 8.98 -13.52 -13.31
N THR A 89 10.31 -13.40 -13.39
CA THR A 89 11.01 -12.45 -14.27
C THR A 89 10.54 -12.53 -15.72
N VAL A 90 10.14 -13.72 -16.22
CA VAL A 90 9.65 -13.89 -17.60
C VAL A 90 8.39 -13.07 -17.85
N PHE A 91 7.43 -13.12 -16.93
CA PHE A 91 6.20 -12.32 -17.01
C PHE A 91 6.51 -10.82 -16.96
N VAL A 92 7.37 -10.42 -16.02
CA VAL A 92 7.72 -9.00 -15.84
C VAL A 92 8.41 -8.45 -17.08
N ASN A 93 9.36 -9.18 -17.69
CA ASN A 93 9.99 -8.80 -18.96
C ASN A 93 8.96 -8.63 -20.08
N ARG A 94 8.07 -9.61 -20.27
CA ARG A 94 7.04 -9.59 -21.32
C ARG A 94 6.10 -8.40 -21.16
N MET A 95 5.68 -8.12 -19.93
CA MET A 95 4.82 -6.99 -19.60
C MET A 95 5.54 -5.65 -19.80
N ALA A 96 6.73 -5.52 -19.18
CA ALA A 96 7.49 -4.27 -19.14
C ALA A 96 7.95 -3.82 -20.54
N ALA A 97 8.16 -4.76 -21.46
CA ALA A 97 8.43 -4.47 -22.88
C ALA A 97 7.29 -3.69 -23.57
N VAL A 98 6.06 -3.74 -23.04
CA VAL A 98 4.89 -3.03 -23.58
C VAL A 98 4.49 -1.85 -22.70
N THR A 99 4.52 -1.98 -21.38
CA THR A 99 3.91 -1.02 -20.43
C THR A 99 4.87 0.06 -19.95
N VAL A 100 5.40 0.88 -20.85
CA VAL A 100 6.47 1.85 -20.52
C VAL A 100 6.06 3.04 -19.63
N ASN A 101 4.75 3.30 -19.47
CA ASN A 101 4.23 4.45 -18.69
C ASN A 101 3.64 4.04 -17.32
N LEU A 102 4.11 2.94 -16.74
CA LEU A 102 3.65 2.50 -15.42
C LEU A 102 4.09 3.47 -14.32
N HIS A 103 3.13 3.83 -13.48
CA HIS A 103 3.31 4.70 -12.32
C HIS A 103 2.99 3.98 -11.00
N HIS A 104 2.07 3.02 -11.03
CA HIS A 104 1.59 2.29 -9.86
C HIS A 104 1.69 0.79 -10.12
N VAL A 105 2.55 0.10 -9.39
CA VAL A 105 2.75 -1.34 -9.52
C VAL A 105 2.56 -1.99 -8.17
N ASN A 106 1.63 -2.95 -8.10
CA ASN A 106 1.46 -3.79 -6.94
C ASN A 106 1.70 -5.25 -7.31
N PHE A 107 2.77 -5.83 -6.77
CA PHE A 107 3.14 -7.23 -6.90
C PHE A 107 3.18 -7.96 -5.57
N SER A 108 2.48 -7.44 -4.56
CA SER A 108 2.44 -8.03 -3.22
C SER A 108 2.13 -9.53 -3.24
N GLY A 109 2.88 -10.33 -2.48
CA GLY A 109 2.72 -11.77 -2.37
C GLY A 109 3.17 -12.57 -3.60
N CYS A 110 3.74 -11.94 -4.63
CA CYS A 110 4.31 -12.64 -5.78
C CYS A 110 5.68 -13.25 -5.42
N PHE A 111 5.64 -14.40 -4.73
CA PHE A 111 6.80 -15.07 -4.13
C PHE A 111 7.83 -15.64 -5.11
N ARG A 112 7.59 -15.56 -6.42
CA ARG A 112 8.50 -16.04 -7.47
C ARG A 112 9.35 -14.94 -8.10
N LEU A 113 9.05 -13.67 -7.83
CA LEU A 113 9.83 -12.53 -8.30
C LEU A 113 11.22 -12.52 -7.67
N THR A 114 12.23 -12.19 -8.47
CA THR A 114 13.63 -12.04 -8.05
C THR A 114 14.08 -10.60 -8.22
N ASP A 115 15.28 -10.26 -7.74
CA ASP A 115 15.85 -8.93 -7.92
C ASP A 115 15.94 -8.55 -9.42
N ASP A 116 16.26 -9.51 -10.30
CA ASP A 116 16.23 -9.35 -11.75
C ASP A 116 14.85 -8.93 -12.29
N SER A 117 13.77 -9.42 -11.67
CA SER A 117 12.42 -9.01 -12.05
C SER A 117 12.21 -7.51 -11.82
N ILE A 118 12.71 -6.99 -10.70
CA ILE A 118 12.55 -5.58 -10.33
C ILE A 118 13.47 -4.69 -11.18
N LEU A 119 14.69 -5.16 -11.47
CA LEU A 119 15.59 -4.49 -12.41
C LEU A 119 14.97 -4.35 -13.79
N ALA A 120 14.47 -5.46 -14.35
CA ALA A 120 13.79 -5.46 -15.64
C ALA A 120 12.59 -4.48 -15.67
N LEU A 121 11.77 -4.49 -14.61
CA LEU A 121 10.64 -3.57 -14.49
C LEU A 121 11.10 -2.11 -14.58
N LEU A 122 12.12 -1.74 -13.80
CA LEU A 122 12.55 -0.34 -13.66
C LEU A 122 13.38 0.15 -14.86
N GLN A 123 14.06 -0.73 -15.58
CA GLN A 123 14.73 -0.39 -16.83
C GLN A 123 13.74 0.06 -17.92
N HIS A 124 12.55 -0.55 -17.96
CA HIS A 124 11.51 -0.19 -18.92
C HIS A 124 10.50 0.84 -18.39
N CYS A 125 10.33 0.94 -17.06
CA CYS A 125 9.34 1.79 -16.40
C CYS A 125 10.01 2.69 -15.33
N PRO A 126 10.87 3.65 -15.70
CA PRO A 126 11.60 4.50 -14.75
C PRO A 126 10.70 5.51 -14.01
N ASP A 127 9.48 5.70 -14.49
CA ASP A 127 8.51 6.69 -13.98
C ASP A 127 7.60 6.18 -12.86
N ILE A 128 7.88 4.98 -12.34
CA ILE A 128 7.15 4.38 -11.21
C ILE A 128 7.21 5.30 -9.99
N LYS A 129 6.03 5.58 -9.43
CA LYS A 129 5.81 6.44 -8.26
C LYS A 129 5.44 5.63 -7.03
N GLU A 130 4.61 4.60 -7.21
CA GLU A 130 4.19 3.71 -6.14
C GLU A 130 4.51 2.27 -6.50
N LEU A 131 5.28 1.62 -5.63
CA LEU A 131 5.71 0.23 -5.79
C LEU A 131 5.40 -0.57 -4.53
N ASN A 132 4.59 -1.61 -4.65
CA ASN A 132 4.30 -2.55 -3.56
C ASN A 132 4.87 -3.94 -3.87
N LEU A 133 5.82 -4.35 -3.04
CA LEU A 133 6.55 -5.62 -3.08
C LEU A 133 6.41 -6.38 -1.75
N GLN A 134 5.33 -6.13 -1.01
CA GLN A 134 5.06 -6.78 0.27
C GLN A 134 5.06 -8.30 0.10
N ASN A 135 5.67 -9.07 1.02
CA ASN A 135 5.69 -10.54 1.01
C ASN A 135 6.25 -11.18 -0.28
N CYS A 136 7.08 -10.47 -1.04
CA CYS A 136 7.88 -11.01 -2.15
C CYS A 136 9.19 -11.63 -1.61
N ARG A 137 9.07 -12.80 -0.98
CA ARG A 137 10.13 -13.44 -0.15
C ARG A 137 11.46 -13.77 -0.84
N LYS A 138 11.53 -13.72 -2.17
CA LYS A 138 12.77 -13.97 -2.93
C LYS A 138 13.59 -12.72 -3.22
N LEU A 139 13.03 -11.53 -2.95
CA LEU A 139 13.74 -10.27 -3.12
C LEU A 139 14.72 -10.05 -1.97
N THR A 140 15.88 -9.51 -2.29
CA THR A 140 16.97 -9.24 -1.34
C THR A 140 17.31 -7.75 -1.30
N ASP A 141 18.36 -7.38 -0.57
CA ASP A 141 18.86 -6.01 -0.55
C ASP A 141 19.32 -5.52 -1.93
N GLU A 142 19.58 -6.41 -2.89
CA GLU A 142 19.88 -6.04 -4.28
C GLU A 142 18.71 -5.26 -4.93
N THR A 143 17.46 -5.66 -4.68
CA THR A 143 16.29 -4.87 -5.11
C THR A 143 16.35 -3.43 -4.59
N LEU A 144 16.84 -3.22 -3.37
CA LEU A 144 16.94 -1.89 -2.77
C LEU A 144 18.00 -1.03 -3.48
N HIS A 145 19.15 -1.63 -3.85
CA HIS A 145 20.17 -0.97 -4.67
C HIS A 145 19.65 -0.60 -6.05
N VAL A 146 18.93 -1.53 -6.70
CA VAL A 146 18.28 -1.30 -7.99
C VAL A 146 17.29 -0.13 -7.91
N LEU A 147 16.50 -0.02 -6.84
CA LEU A 147 15.56 1.08 -6.64
C LEU A 147 16.26 2.44 -6.53
N VAL A 148 17.37 2.53 -5.78
CA VAL A 148 18.18 3.77 -5.70
C VAL A 148 18.66 4.21 -7.08
N ALA A 149 19.10 3.26 -7.91
CA ALA A 149 19.67 3.55 -9.22
C ALA A 149 18.64 3.85 -10.31
N HIS A 150 17.47 3.20 -10.29
CA HIS A 150 16.55 3.18 -11.45
C HIS A 150 15.15 3.75 -11.16
N SER A 151 14.84 4.22 -9.95
CA SER A 151 13.50 4.71 -9.59
C SER A 151 13.45 6.18 -9.11
N PRO A 152 13.91 7.16 -9.92
CA PRO A 152 14.05 8.56 -9.49
C PRO A 152 12.73 9.27 -9.13
N LYS A 153 11.58 8.72 -9.53
CA LYS A 153 10.25 9.28 -9.24
C LYS A 153 9.51 8.56 -8.12
N LEU A 154 10.10 7.52 -7.52
CA LEU A 154 9.48 6.73 -6.46
C LEU A 154 9.15 7.61 -5.25
N ASN A 155 7.92 7.50 -4.75
CA ASN A 155 7.46 8.22 -3.56
C ASN A 155 6.65 7.35 -2.60
N SER A 156 6.26 6.14 -2.99
CA SER A 156 5.59 5.18 -2.12
C SER A 156 6.21 3.82 -2.31
N ILE A 157 6.65 3.22 -1.21
CA ILE A 157 7.30 1.91 -1.20
C ILE A 157 6.75 1.03 -0.09
N ASP A 158 6.43 -0.21 -0.45
CA ASP A 158 6.05 -1.26 0.50
C ASP A 158 6.94 -2.49 0.29
N VAL A 159 7.74 -2.79 1.31
CA VAL A 159 8.63 -3.97 1.38
C VAL A 159 8.35 -4.79 2.64
N GLY A 160 7.15 -4.65 3.21
CA GLY A 160 6.76 -5.35 4.42
C GLY A 160 6.79 -6.87 4.25
N GLY A 161 7.25 -7.60 5.26
CA GLY A 161 7.26 -9.07 5.25
C GLY A 161 8.28 -9.72 4.30
N ASN A 162 9.20 -8.96 3.71
CA ASN A 162 10.29 -9.48 2.89
C ASN A 162 11.46 -9.96 3.78
N THR A 163 11.38 -11.19 4.27
CA THR A 163 12.35 -11.74 5.25
C THR A 163 13.80 -11.83 4.77
N ASN A 164 14.04 -11.71 3.46
CA ASN A 164 15.39 -11.75 2.86
C ASN A 164 16.00 -10.36 2.62
N MET A 165 15.27 -9.29 2.94
CA MET A 165 15.82 -7.93 3.00
C MET A 165 16.22 -7.61 4.45
N THR A 166 17.34 -6.92 4.62
CA THR A 166 17.82 -6.53 5.94
C THR A 166 17.35 -5.12 6.31
N ILE A 167 17.27 -4.85 7.62
CA ILE A 167 16.95 -3.49 8.08
C ILE A 167 18.07 -2.49 7.74
N GLU A 168 19.32 -2.95 7.64
CA GLU A 168 20.46 -2.13 7.24
C GLU A 168 20.37 -1.73 5.77
N GLY A 169 20.01 -2.68 4.89
CA GLY A 169 19.71 -2.43 3.48
C GLY A 169 18.57 -1.43 3.31
N ILE A 170 17.47 -1.60 4.04
CA ILE A 170 16.31 -0.68 4.01
C ILE A 170 16.70 0.71 4.50
N THR A 171 17.47 0.79 5.59
CA THR A 171 17.94 2.07 6.14
C THR A 171 18.83 2.79 5.14
N SER A 172 19.76 2.08 4.52
CA SER A 172 20.66 2.60 3.47
C SER A 172 19.89 3.06 2.24
N PHE A 173 18.87 2.31 1.81
CA PHE A 173 17.98 2.71 0.72
C PHE A 173 17.29 4.04 1.01
N ILE A 174 16.67 4.21 2.19
CA ILE A 174 15.98 5.46 2.54
C ILE A 174 16.98 6.63 2.63
N GLU A 175 18.18 6.38 3.11
CA GLU A 175 19.25 7.37 3.21
C GLU A 175 19.73 7.84 1.83
N LEU A 176 20.00 6.91 0.92
CA LEU A 176 20.68 7.14 -0.36
C LEU A 176 19.72 7.44 -1.52
N HIS A 177 18.44 7.12 -1.40
CA HIS A 177 17.51 7.27 -2.52
C HIS A 177 17.38 8.73 -2.96
N PRO A 178 17.55 9.05 -4.26
CA PRO A 178 17.59 10.43 -4.75
C PRO A 178 16.29 11.22 -4.51
N ASN A 179 15.17 10.51 -4.36
CA ASN A 179 13.85 11.10 -4.13
C ASN A 179 13.34 10.97 -2.67
N HIS A 180 14.21 10.61 -1.72
CA HIS A 180 13.83 10.32 -0.33
C HIS A 180 12.98 11.42 0.36
N SER A 181 13.20 12.71 0.03
CA SER A 181 12.48 13.84 0.61
C SER A 181 11.04 13.96 0.12
N LYS A 182 10.71 13.29 -0.98
CA LYS A 182 9.37 13.21 -1.55
C LYS A 182 8.65 11.92 -1.20
N PHE A 183 9.25 11.02 -0.41
CA PHE A 183 8.56 9.81 0.06
C PHE A 183 7.32 10.20 0.88
N LEU A 184 6.17 9.73 0.41
CA LEU A 184 4.85 9.92 0.99
C LEU A 184 4.44 8.71 1.82
N LYS A 185 4.80 7.49 1.39
CA LYS A 185 4.41 6.25 2.08
C LYS A 185 5.60 5.30 2.18
N VAL A 186 5.83 4.79 3.38
CA VAL A 186 6.89 3.80 3.65
C VAL A 186 6.29 2.69 4.51
N HIS A 187 6.33 1.46 4.00
CA HIS A 187 5.92 0.27 4.74
C HIS A 187 7.07 -0.73 4.83
N ILE A 188 7.53 -0.94 6.07
CA ILE A 188 8.68 -1.80 6.42
C ILE A 188 8.35 -2.72 7.61
N SER A 189 7.07 -3.12 7.75
CA SER A 189 6.65 -4.03 8.81
C SER A 189 7.24 -5.42 8.62
N GLY A 190 7.46 -6.15 9.71
CA GLY A 190 8.06 -7.49 9.68
C GLY A 190 9.59 -7.49 9.60
N HIS A 191 10.21 -6.31 9.58
CA HIS A 191 11.65 -6.12 9.71
C HIS A 191 12.01 -5.77 11.16
N ARG A 192 13.26 -6.01 11.57
CA ARG A 192 13.77 -5.61 12.90
C ARG A 192 14.06 -4.12 12.93
N VAL A 193 13.03 -3.28 12.81
CA VAL A 193 13.16 -1.81 12.76
C VAL A 193 13.81 -1.31 14.05
N THR A 194 14.83 -0.46 13.89
CA THR A 194 15.59 0.15 14.98
C THR A 194 15.25 1.63 15.13
N ASP A 195 15.56 2.20 16.29
CA ASP A 195 15.45 3.65 16.53
C ASP A 195 16.31 4.45 15.54
N HIS A 196 17.45 3.90 15.12
CA HIS A 196 18.30 4.50 14.09
C HIS A 196 17.55 4.61 12.76
N THR A 197 16.87 3.54 12.32
CA THR A 197 16.05 3.57 11.10
C THR A 197 14.94 4.62 11.18
N LEU A 198 14.24 4.74 12.31
CA LEU A 198 13.22 5.78 12.50
C LEU A 198 13.79 7.20 12.48
N LYS A 199 15.01 7.39 13.01
CA LYS A 199 15.75 8.66 12.91
C LYS A 199 16.16 8.97 11.46
N VAL A 200 16.57 7.97 10.68
CA VAL A 200 16.87 8.17 9.25
C VAL A 200 15.61 8.58 8.48
N ILE A 201 14.51 7.85 8.68
CA ILE A 201 13.19 8.22 8.14
C ILE A 201 12.82 9.65 8.55
N ALA A 202 13.31 10.14 9.69
CA ALA A 202 13.07 11.50 10.19
C ALA A 202 13.68 12.60 9.41
N ASN A 203 14.95 12.40 9.15
CA ASN A 203 15.76 13.44 8.61
C ASN A 203 15.58 13.51 7.10
N LYS A 204 15.27 12.35 6.47
CA LYS A 204 15.20 12.20 5.02
C LYS A 204 13.76 12.36 4.49
N CYS A 205 12.76 11.66 5.03
CA CYS A 205 11.40 11.60 4.48
C CYS A 205 10.49 12.77 4.93
N ARG A 206 10.75 13.98 4.44
CA ARG A 206 10.08 15.22 4.90
C ARG A 206 8.60 15.35 4.50
N LYS A 207 8.15 14.62 3.48
CA LYS A 207 6.74 14.61 3.03
C LYS A 207 5.98 13.36 3.47
N LEU A 208 6.51 12.60 4.44
CA LEU A 208 5.91 11.34 4.86
C LEU A 208 4.49 11.54 5.40
N GLN A 209 3.54 10.82 4.84
CA GLN A 209 2.12 10.84 5.19
C GLN A 209 1.68 9.49 5.78
N SER A 210 2.24 8.38 5.29
CA SER A 210 1.93 7.04 5.78
C SER A 210 3.20 6.30 6.19
N LEU A 211 3.20 5.78 7.42
CA LEU A 211 4.27 4.93 7.92
C LEU A 211 3.69 3.64 8.50
N ALA A 212 4.23 2.51 8.06
CA ALA A 212 3.89 1.21 8.61
C ALA A 212 5.15 0.48 9.11
N VAL A 213 5.20 0.25 10.42
CA VAL A 213 6.33 -0.32 11.18
C VAL A 213 5.81 -1.33 12.21
N GLY A 214 5.02 -2.28 11.74
CA GLY A 214 4.46 -3.35 12.57
C GLY A 214 5.39 -4.55 12.74
N TYR A 215 5.12 -5.38 13.75
CA TYR A 215 5.97 -6.50 14.18
C TYR A 215 7.40 -6.07 14.56
N CYS A 216 7.53 -4.93 15.24
CA CYS A 216 8.80 -4.40 15.69
C CYS A 216 8.83 -4.26 17.22
N GLY A 217 10.03 -4.02 17.77
CA GLY A 217 10.25 -3.75 19.19
C GLY A 217 10.42 -2.26 19.49
N LEU A 218 9.63 -1.40 18.84
CA LEU A 218 9.78 0.06 18.92
C LEU A 218 9.26 0.62 20.24
N THR A 219 9.93 1.64 20.76
CA THR A 219 9.54 2.36 21.98
C THR A 219 8.73 3.62 21.63
N ASP A 220 7.96 4.11 22.60
CA ASP A 220 7.23 5.37 22.46
C ASP A 220 8.16 6.54 22.14
N ASP A 221 9.34 6.63 22.78
CA ASP A 221 10.28 7.74 22.58
C ASP A 221 10.74 7.86 21.11
N ALA A 222 11.03 6.74 20.46
CA ALA A 222 11.48 6.72 19.07
C ALA A 222 10.35 7.15 18.11
N LEU A 223 9.11 6.77 18.40
CA LEU A 223 7.93 7.15 17.63
C LEU A 223 7.50 8.60 17.90
N ILE A 224 7.61 9.08 19.13
CA ILE A 224 7.32 10.47 19.51
C ILE A 224 8.31 11.42 18.81
N ALA A 225 9.60 11.13 18.92
CA ALA A 225 10.63 11.87 18.17
C ALA A 225 10.42 11.79 16.65
N LEU A 226 9.76 10.71 16.19
CA LEU A 226 9.33 10.61 14.81
C LEU A 226 8.22 11.62 14.48
N LEU A 227 7.14 11.59 15.24
CA LEU A 227 5.92 12.36 14.99
C LEU A 227 6.15 13.87 15.12
N ASP A 228 6.95 14.31 16.11
CA ASP A 228 7.31 15.72 16.31
C ASP A 228 7.90 16.39 15.07
N ARG A 229 8.65 15.63 14.26
CA ARG A 229 9.31 16.13 13.04
C ARG A 229 8.45 16.00 11.79
N ARG A 230 7.34 15.24 11.82
CA ARG A 230 6.51 14.93 10.66
C ARG A 230 5.03 15.18 10.97
N PRO A 231 4.62 16.46 11.10
CA PRO A 231 3.22 16.81 11.28
C PRO A 231 2.36 16.44 10.06
N SER A 232 2.96 16.05 8.93
CA SER A 232 2.29 15.58 7.71
C SER A 232 1.73 14.16 7.82
N ILE A 233 2.10 13.38 8.84
CA ILE A 233 1.63 12.00 9.00
C ILE A 233 0.12 12.00 9.18
N SER A 234 -0.56 11.26 8.31
CA SER A 234 -2.00 11.04 8.31
C SER A 234 -2.38 9.58 8.57
N ALA A 235 -1.46 8.63 8.34
CA ALA A 235 -1.68 7.21 8.57
C ALA A 235 -0.48 6.59 9.27
N LEU A 236 -0.73 5.94 10.41
CA LEU A 236 0.32 5.27 11.20
C LEU A 236 -0.11 3.84 11.53
N HIS A 237 0.69 2.87 11.09
CA HIS A 237 0.42 1.45 11.32
C HIS A 237 1.49 0.82 12.19
N LEU A 238 1.08 0.42 13.40
CA LEU A 238 1.93 -0.01 14.51
C LEU A 238 1.57 -1.43 14.98
N HIS A 239 0.89 -2.21 14.14
CA HIS A 239 0.38 -3.52 14.52
C HIS A 239 1.46 -4.42 15.11
N TRP A 240 1.10 -5.19 16.15
CA TRP A 240 1.97 -6.17 16.82
C TRP A 240 3.26 -5.59 17.43
N ASN A 241 3.31 -4.30 17.73
CA ASN A 241 4.33 -3.75 18.61
C ASN A 241 3.93 -3.99 20.08
N TYR A 242 4.84 -4.55 20.87
CA TYR A 242 4.58 -4.96 22.26
C TYR A 242 5.15 -4.00 23.31
N ARG A 243 5.82 -2.93 22.88
CA ARG A 243 6.44 -1.91 23.76
C ARG A 243 5.77 -0.54 23.68
N ILE A 244 4.73 -0.42 22.85
CA ILE A 244 3.98 0.83 22.69
C ILE A 244 3.03 0.97 23.87
N THR A 245 2.94 2.14 24.48
CA THR A 245 2.07 2.36 25.65
C THR A 245 1.09 3.50 25.43
N ASP A 246 0.24 3.71 26.43
CA ASP A 246 -0.71 4.82 26.50
C ASP A 246 -0.04 6.19 26.29
N ARG A 247 1.24 6.33 26.66
CA ARG A 247 2.02 7.57 26.46
C ARG A 247 2.11 7.98 25.00
N LEU A 248 2.25 7.02 24.07
CA LEU A 248 2.24 7.34 22.64
C LEU A 248 0.87 7.87 22.19
N LEU A 249 -0.22 7.27 22.67
CA LEU A 249 -1.58 7.69 22.33
C LEU A 249 -1.89 9.08 22.86
N ASP A 250 -1.53 9.35 24.11
CA ASP A 250 -1.64 10.67 24.73
C ASP A 250 -0.91 11.75 23.91
N HIS A 251 0.33 11.46 23.50
CA HIS A 251 1.10 12.35 22.63
C HIS A 251 0.43 12.54 21.25
N MET A 252 0.03 11.46 20.58
CA MET A 252 -0.64 11.52 19.28
C MET A 252 -1.91 12.35 19.35
N GLY A 253 -2.69 12.20 20.43
CA GLY A 253 -3.92 12.94 20.69
C GLY A 253 -3.74 14.43 20.54
N ARG A 254 -2.68 14.97 21.17
CA ARG A 254 -2.42 16.42 21.23
C ARG A 254 -1.53 16.96 20.11
N GLN A 255 -0.52 16.20 19.68
CA GLN A 255 0.57 16.73 18.83
C GLN A 255 0.50 16.31 17.36
N CYS A 256 -0.41 15.40 16.98
CA CYS A 256 -0.52 14.91 15.60
C CYS A 256 -1.80 15.42 14.88
N PRO A 257 -1.88 16.69 14.44
CA PRO A 257 -3.12 17.28 13.93
C PRO A 257 -3.61 16.65 12.61
N ASN A 258 -2.74 16.04 11.81
CA ASN A 258 -3.14 15.42 10.53
C ASN A 258 -3.46 13.93 10.62
N LEU A 259 -3.28 13.28 11.79
CA LEU A 259 -3.48 11.84 11.93
C LEU A 259 -4.96 11.49 11.73
N GLN A 260 -5.25 10.59 10.79
CA GLN A 260 -6.61 10.15 10.45
C GLN A 260 -6.76 8.63 10.51
N GLU A 261 -5.68 7.88 10.31
CA GLU A 261 -5.68 6.42 10.36
C GLU A 261 -4.65 5.91 11.36
N LEU A 262 -5.09 5.08 12.30
CA LEU A 262 -4.24 4.46 13.30
C LEU A 262 -4.49 2.95 13.34
N ASN A 263 -3.45 2.13 13.18
CA ASN A 263 -3.56 0.67 13.32
C ASN A 263 -2.73 0.21 14.52
N LEU A 264 -3.44 -0.21 15.57
CA LEU A 264 -2.93 -0.79 16.82
C LEU A 264 -3.24 -2.29 16.92
N CYS A 265 -3.57 -2.96 15.81
CA CYS A 265 -3.89 -4.38 15.80
C CYS A 265 -2.82 -5.21 16.54
N GLY A 266 -3.20 -5.99 17.54
CA GLY A 266 -2.27 -6.80 18.35
C GLY A 266 -1.43 -6.03 19.38
N VAL A 267 -1.60 -4.70 19.52
CA VAL A 267 -0.96 -3.91 20.59
C VAL A 267 -1.78 -4.07 21.88
N LYS A 268 -1.34 -4.98 22.75
CA LYS A 268 -2.07 -5.37 23.96
C LYS A 268 -1.80 -4.48 25.18
N THR A 269 -0.79 -3.63 25.09
CA THR A 269 -0.28 -2.76 26.16
C THR A 269 -1.05 -1.45 26.28
N VAL A 270 -1.90 -1.12 25.30
CA VAL A 270 -2.74 0.07 25.32
C VAL A 270 -4.04 -0.20 26.08
N THR A 271 -4.42 0.73 26.97
CA THR A 271 -5.60 0.61 27.81
C THR A 271 -6.87 1.20 27.17
N ASN A 272 -8.03 0.81 27.71
CA ASN A 272 -9.33 1.38 27.36
C ASN A 272 -9.36 2.91 27.54
N ASP A 273 -8.88 3.39 28.68
CA ASP A 273 -8.89 4.81 29.04
C ASP A 273 -8.03 5.63 28.06
N ALA A 274 -6.88 5.09 27.65
CA ALA A 274 -6.01 5.75 26.69
C ALA A 274 -6.64 5.86 25.29
N ILE A 275 -7.39 4.84 24.84
CA ILE A 275 -8.14 4.91 23.58
C ILE A 275 -9.21 6.01 23.65
N TYR A 276 -9.96 6.06 24.77
CA TYR A 276 -10.98 7.07 24.98
C TYR A 276 -10.39 8.48 24.98
N ALA A 277 -9.36 8.71 25.80
CA ALA A 277 -8.68 9.99 25.94
C ALA A 277 -8.05 10.45 24.61
N PHE A 278 -7.44 9.53 23.87
CA PHE A 278 -6.89 9.81 22.54
C PHE A 278 -7.95 10.28 21.56
N LEU A 279 -9.07 9.56 21.45
CA LEU A 279 -10.14 9.90 20.51
C LEU A 279 -10.82 11.20 20.91
N GLN A 280 -11.10 11.40 22.20
CA GLN A 280 -11.68 12.65 22.70
C GLN A 280 -10.79 13.86 22.36
N ALA A 281 -9.49 13.79 22.67
CA ALA A 281 -8.55 14.86 22.36
C ALA A 281 -8.43 15.11 20.85
N LYS A 282 -8.43 14.04 20.03
CA LYS A 282 -8.37 14.16 18.57
C LYS A 282 -9.60 14.83 17.95
N MET A 283 -10.78 14.44 18.41
CA MET A 283 -12.04 14.94 17.86
C MET A 283 -12.32 16.37 18.33
N ALA A 284 -12.13 16.67 19.63
CA ALA A 284 -12.31 18.02 20.18
C ALA A 284 -11.39 19.05 19.52
N ALA A 285 -10.11 18.69 19.30
CA ALA A 285 -9.16 19.55 18.59
C ALA A 285 -9.58 19.82 17.13
N ALA A 286 -10.24 18.86 16.48
CA ALA A 286 -10.73 19.01 15.11
C ALA A 286 -12.02 19.84 15.03
N ASP A 287 -12.84 19.80 16.07
CA ASP A 287 -14.08 20.57 16.18
C ASP A 287 -13.85 22.02 16.67
N GLY A 288 -12.60 22.37 17.01
CA GLY A 288 -12.20 23.72 17.40
C GLY A 288 -12.51 24.09 18.85
N GLU A 289 -12.80 23.09 19.69
CA GLU A 289 -13.18 23.29 21.10
C GLU A 289 -11.96 23.51 22.01
N ASP A 290 -10.74 23.21 21.54
CA ASP A 290 -9.49 23.45 22.25
C ASP A 290 -8.92 24.85 21.99
N ALA A 291 -9.21 25.79 22.90
CA ALA A 291 -8.73 27.19 22.85
C ALA A 291 -7.20 27.38 22.94
N VAL A 292 -6.42 26.30 23.09
CA VAL A 292 -4.97 26.33 23.36
C VAL A 292 -4.12 25.82 22.17
N ALA A 293 -4.73 25.23 21.13
CA ALA A 293 -3.98 24.68 20.01
C ALA A 293 -3.78 25.71 18.87
N THR A 294 -2.54 26.13 18.69
CA THR A 294 -2.03 26.97 17.59
C THR A 294 -2.64 26.65 16.21
N GLN A 295 -3.45 27.58 15.65
CA GLN A 295 -3.66 27.94 14.22
C GLN A 295 -3.71 26.85 13.11
N ARG A 296 -3.72 25.57 13.42
CA ARG A 296 -3.78 24.46 12.46
C ARG A 296 -5.04 23.67 12.71
N GLU A 297 -5.97 23.72 11.75
CA GLU A 297 -7.17 22.88 11.73
C GLU A 297 -6.74 21.41 11.87
N ALA A 298 -7.02 20.81 13.04
CA ALA A 298 -6.80 19.40 13.25
C ALA A 298 -7.84 18.61 12.43
N LYS A 299 -7.43 17.43 11.95
CA LYS A 299 -8.28 16.54 11.17
C LYS A 299 -8.90 15.49 12.07
N ARG A 300 -10.18 15.22 11.85
CA ARG A 300 -10.88 14.11 12.50
C ARG A 300 -10.24 12.77 12.13
N MET A 301 -10.25 11.86 13.10
CA MET A 301 -9.92 10.46 12.90
C MET A 301 -10.97 9.81 12.00
N LYS A 302 -10.51 9.01 11.03
CA LYS A 302 -11.36 8.31 10.05
C LYS A 302 -11.34 6.81 10.25
N LYS A 303 -10.22 6.25 10.70
CA LYS A 303 -10.05 4.81 10.82
C LYS A 303 -9.18 4.44 12.01
N MET A 304 -9.62 3.46 12.78
CA MET A 304 -8.84 2.87 13.86
C MET A 304 -8.95 1.35 13.81
N ASP A 305 -7.82 0.63 13.76
CA ASP A 305 -7.79 -0.83 13.86
C ASP A 305 -7.26 -1.23 15.23
N VAL A 306 -8.10 -1.91 16.01
CA VAL A 306 -7.83 -2.40 17.37
C VAL A 306 -8.12 -3.89 17.50
N LYS A 307 -8.11 -4.64 16.39
CA LYS A 307 -8.22 -6.11 16.42
C LYS A 307 -7.12 -6.72 17.28
N TYR A 308 -7.45 -7.78 18.02
CA TYR A 308 -6.51 -8.50 18.88
C TYR A 308 -5.82 -7.64 19.96
N THR A 309 -6.40 -6.49 20.31
CA THR A 309 -6.00 -5.68 21.47
C THR A 309 -6.78 -6.12 22.72
N ASN A 310 -6.52 -5.48 23.86
CA ASN A 310 -7.27 -5.68 25.10
C ASN A 310 -8.46 -4.70 25.23
N VAL A 311 -8.84 -4.00 24.16
CA VAL A 311 -9.92 -3.02 24.19
C VAL A 311 -11.26 -3.72 24.41
N SER A 312 -12.05 -3.27 25.39
CA SER A 312 -13.33 -3.90 25.72
C SER A 312 -14.41 -3.62 24.69
N LYS A 313 -15.39 -4.53 24.56
CA LYS A 313 -16.56 -4.34 23.69
C LYS A 313 -17.38 -3.10 24.05
N GLU A 314 -17.42 -2.75 25.33
CA GLU A 314 -18.11 -1.55 25.84
C GLU A 314 -17.47 -0.28 25.29
N VAL A 315 -16.14 -0.19 25.32
CA VAL A 315 -15.41 0.96 24.73
C VAL A 315 -15.65 1.06 23.24
N LEU A 316 -15.66 -0.07 22.53
CA LEU A 316 -15.92 -0.11 21.09
C LEU A 316 -17.33 0.35 20.74
N ALA A 317 -18.34 -0.11 21.49
CA ALA A 317 -19.72 0.31 21.33
C ALA A 317 -19.89 1.81 21.60
N HIS A 318 -19.37 2.28 22.74
CA HIS A 318 -19.39 3.71 23.08
C HIS A 318 -18.69 4.58 22.04
N THR A 319 -17.56 4.12 21.52
CA THR A 319 -16.81 4.82 20.46
C THR A 319 -17.63 4.93 19.18
N ALA A 320 -18.31 3.84 18.79
CA ALA A 320 -19.15 3.83 17.59
C ALA A 320 -20.37 4.75 17.72
N ASP A 321 -20.99 4.80 18.91
CA ASP A 321 -22.13 5.67 19.19
C ASP A 321 -21.71 7.15 19.24
N THR A 322 -20.55 7.45 19.83
CA THR A 322 -20.03 8.82 19.98
C THR A 322 -19.49 9.37 18.66
N TYR A 323 -18.84 8.53 17.84
CA TYR A 323 -18.17 8.92 16.60
C TYR A 323 -18.63 8.06 15.41
N PRO A 324 -19.83 8.29 14.87
CA PRO A 324 -20.42 7.43 13.84
C PRO A 324 -19.63 7.41 12.51
N ASP A 325 -18.87 8.47 12.22
CA ASP A 325 -18.02 8.54 11.02
C ASP A 325 -16.67 7.82 11.17
N LEU A 326 -16.31 7.39 12.39
CA LEU A 326 -15.05 6.71 12.66
C LEU A 326 -15.20 5.21 12.37
N VAL A 327 -14.44 4.72 11.38
CA VAL A 327 -14.40 3.29 11.08
C VAL A 327 -13.49 2.59 12.09
N VAL A 328 -14.08 1.95 13.10
CA VAL A 328 -13.37 1.09 14.05
C VAL A 328 -13.40 -0.35 13.57
N ILE A 329 -12.21 -0.94 13.43
CA ILE A 329 -12.05 -2.36 13.12
C ILE A 329 -11.64 -3.08 14.40
N SER A 330 -12.50 -3.96 14.90
CA SER A 330 -12.35 -4.69 16.16
C SER A 330 -12.51 -6.19 15.99
#